data_AF-A0A3S9V8M8-F1
#
_entry.id   AF-A0A3S9V8M8-F1
#
_cell.length_a   1.000
_cell.length_b   1.000
_cell.length_c   1.000
_cell.angle_alpha   90.00
_cell.angle_beta   90.00
_cell.angle_gamma   90.00
#
_symmetry.space_group_name_H-M   'P 1'
#
loop_
_entity.id
_entity.type
_entity.pdbx_description
1 polymer ?
#
loop_
_entity_poly.entity_id
_entity_poly.type
_entity_poly.pdbx_seq_one_letter_code
_entity_poly.pdbx_strand_id
1 'polypeptide(L)'
;AGQQATVDRLRTQVTGFLCGALGKLQALSARNMDPELAQFRVLDVDRAIMPLLIVAENARNPGLNLVPLHMDMAEDEEVRTQPPMAGSRHIAEFVASARPGRYRAVIDDGSHTRAADIRKDASGTSVIVVDPLRKEKDENAYVDYADNVNMEFGEHAKCAFIPVDIQKSFFDCRILSLSLALKMHDKDDAFAAFHETLRNGGDPSHHVSRAQQTEELGATLVLDGAPLVDARMMKHGQAASSVSRYLENHPEQSTVPVNKRNETLGERTTRHLVKRKVRNRADSEGRVTSGETKEITFSNSVEQKRIALLNRAASYMNSAPPPVVMRMAKLLQDSLLDTN
;
A
#
# COMPACT_ATOMS: atom_id res chain seq x y z
N ALA A 1 -2.27 6.32 40.52
CA ALA A 1 -3.64 6.73 40.14
C ALA A 1 -3.65 7.69 38.94
N GLY A 2 -2.97 8.84 39.00
CA GLY A 2 -2.99 9.84 37.91
C GLY A 2 -2.46 9.35 36.56
N GLN A 3 -1.30 8.68 36.52
CA GLN A 3 -0.70 8.19 35.26
C GLN A 3 -1.53 7.09 34.59
N GLN A 4 -2.15 6.21 35.37
CA GLN A 4 -3.03 5.14 34.86
C GLN A 4 -4.30 5.73 34.24
N ALA A 5 -4.94 6.70 34.92
CA ALA A 5 -6.11 7.40 34.40
C ALA A 5 -5.81 8.15 33.09
N THR A 6 -4.61 8.73 32.95
CA THR A 6 -4.14 9.34 31.69
C THR A 6 -3.99 8.31 30.57
N VAL A 7 -3.39 7.16 30.85
CA VAL A 7 -3.23 6.08 29.85
C VAL A 7 -4.59 5.57 29.39
N ASP A 8 -5.54 5.36 30.31
CA ASP A 8 -6.87 4.87 29.98
C ASP A 8 -7.67 5.89 29.14
N ARG A 9 -7.51 7.19 29.42
CA ARG A 9 -8.08 8.27 28.59
C ARG A 9 -7.52 8.25 27.17
N LEU A 10 -6.20 8.18 27.02
CA LEU A 10 -5.54 8.15 25.71
C LEU A 10 -5.92 6.90 24.92
N ARG A 11 -6.00 5.74 25.58
CA ARG A 11 -6.51 4.50 24.98
C ARG A 11 -7.92 4.68 24.45
N THR A 12 -8.80 5.27 25.26
CA THR A 12 -10.20 5.54 24.89
C THR A 12 -10.29 6.46 23.68
N GLN A 13 -9.45 7.50 23.59
CA GLN A 13 -9.43 8.41 22.44
C GLN A 13 -8.99 7.71 21.15
N VAL A 14 -7.90 6.95 21.18
CA VAL A 14 -7.40 6.22 20.00
C VAL A 14 -8.40 5.16 19.55
N THR A 15 -8.89 4.31 20.47
CA THR A 15 -9.91 3.31 20.14
C THR A 15 -11.20 3.96 19.65
N GLY A 16 -11.63 5.07 20.26
CA GLY A 16 -12.81 5.82 19.84
C GLY A 16 -12.71 6.34 18.42
N PHE A 17 -11.55 6.88 18.02
CA PHE A 17 -11.28 7.31 16.65
C PHE A 17 -11.36 6.15 15.65
N LEU A 18 -10.67 5.04 15.95
CA LEU A 18 -10.68 3.83 15.11
C LEU A 18 -12.10 3.26 14.94
N CYS A 19 -12.85 3.15 16.04
CA CYS A 19 -14.23 2.66 16.02
C CYS A 19 -15.19 3.62 15.31
N GLY A 20 -14.98 4.94 15.42
CA GLY A 20 -15.75 5.94 14.69
C GLY A 20 -15.55 5.84 13.17
N ALA A 21 -14.29 5.76 12.73
CA ALA A 21 -13.95 5.53 11.33
C ALA A 21 -14.52 4.20 10.82
N LEU A 22 -14.37 3.14 11.60
CA LEU A 22 -14.91 1.81 11.31
C LEU A 22 -16.43 1.84 11.10
N GLY A 23 -17.19 2.45 12.01
CA GLY A 23 -18.64 2.52 11.91
C GLY A 23 -19.12 3.25 10.66
N LYS A 24 -18.46 4.36 10.30
CA LYS A 24 -18.77 5.11 9.06
C LYS A 24 -18.45 4.29 7.80
N LEU A 25 -17.28 3.67 7.73
CA LEU A 25 -16.87 2.86 6.58
C LEU A 25 -17.71 1.59 6.43
N GLN A 26 -18.08 0.93 7.53
CA GLN A 26 -19.01 -0.19 7.53
C GLN A 26 -20.39 0.22 7.02
N ALA A 27 -20.92 1.36 7.47
CA ALA A 27 -22.20 1.88 7.00
C ALA A 27 -22.18 2.22 5.50
N LEU A 28 -21.11 2.82 5.00
CA LEU A 28 -20.94 3.11 3.57
C LEU A 28 -20.91 1.81 2.74
N SER A 29 -20.09 0.85 3.15
CA SER A 29 -19.95 -0.42 2.42
C SER A 29 -21.24 -1.25 2.45
N ALA A 30 -21.92 -1.33 3.60
CA ALA A 30 -23.19 -2.05 3.76
C ALA A 30 -24.34 -1.44 2.92
N ARG A 31 -24.31 -0.12 2.72
CA ARG A 31 -25.27 0.60 1.86
C ARG A 31 -24.83 0.66 0.40
N ASN A 32 -23.72 0.01 0.05
CA ASN A 32 -23.11 0.03 -1.28
C ASN A 32 -22.90 1.46 -1.82
N MET A 33 -22.49 2.37 -0.93
CA MET A 33 -22.25 3.78 -1.23
C MET A 33 -20.79 4.03 -1.53
N ASP A 34 -20.54 4.82 -2.57
CA ASP A 34 -19.20 5.32 -2.84
C ASP A 34 -18.81 6.43 -1.85
N PRO A 35 -17.65 6.34 -1.17
CA PRO A 35 -17.25 7.33 -0.16
C PRO A 35 -17.16 8.75 -0.70
N GLU A 36 -16.68 8.94 -1.94
CA GLU A 36 -16.55 10.26 -2.54
C GLU A 36 -17.92 10.89 -2.80
N LEU A 37 -18.84 10.14 -3.40
CA LEU A 37 -20.21 10.63 -3.63
C LEU A 37 -20.99 10.86 -2.32
N ALA A 38 -20.65 10.11 -1.26
CA ALA A 38 -21.19 10.32 0.08
C ALA A 38 -20.51 11.48 0.85
N GLN A 39 -19.59 12.21 0.20
CA GLN A 39 -18.79 13.30 0.80
C GLN A 39 -18.03 12.86 2.06
N PHE A 40 -17.69 11.58 2.16
CA PHE A 40 -16.84 11.07 3.22
C PHE A 40 -15.38 11.34 2.86
N ARG A 41 -14.66 12.04 3.74
CA ARG A 41 -13.27 12.47 3.58
C ARG A 41 -12.29 11.29 3.71
N VAL A 42 -12.33 10.37 2.74
CA VAL A 42 -11.58 9.10 2.78
C VAL A 42 -10.06 9.32 2.79
N LEU A 43 -9.56 10.32 2.05
CA LEU A 43 -8.13 10.65 2.04
C LEU A 43 -7.64 11.05 3.44
N ASP A 44 -8.39 11.89 4.15
CA ASP A 44 -8.03 12.35 5.50
C ASP A 44 -8.09 11.21 6.52
N VAL A 45 -9.15 10.40 6.45
CA VAL A 45 -9.31 9.25 7.37
C VAL A 45 -8.21 8.22 7.12
N ASP A 46 -7.94 7.86 5.86
CA ASP A 46 -6.87 6.90 5.53
C ASP A 46 -5.50 7.44 5.94
N ARG A 47 -5.25 8.76 5.82
CA ARG A 47 -4.01 9.39 6.29
C ARG A 47 -3.84 9.23 7.80
N ALA A 48 -4.89 9.51 8.57
CA ALA A 48 -4.86 9.50 10.02
C ALA A 48 -4.81 8.09 10.63
N ILE A 49 -5.46 7.10 10.01
CA ILE A 49 -5.46 5.72 10.54
C ILE A 49 -4.16 4.98 10.20
N MET A 50 -3.47 5.32 9.09
CA MET A 50 -2.36 4.51 8.57
C MET A 50 -1.23 4.28 9.60
N PRO A 51 -0.74 5.28 10.35
CA PRO A 51 0.27 5.05 11.37
C PRO A 51 -0.21 4.07 12.47
N LEU A 52 -1.49 4.12 12.82
CA LEU A 52 -2.09 3.23 13.81
C LEU A 52 -2.18 1.79 13.30
N LEU A 53 -2.54 1.63 12.01
CA LEU A 53 -2.56 0.33 11.34
C LEU A 53 -1.15 -0.28 11.26
N ILE A 54 -0.14 0.53 10.93
CA ILE A 54 1.27 0.10 10.87
C ILE A 54 1.74 -0.39 12.25
N VAL A 55 1.46 0.35 13.32
CA VAL A 55 1.85 -0.07 14.69
C VAL A 55 1.19 -1.40 15.06
N ALA A 56 -0.11 -1.55 14.79
CA ALA A 56 -0.84 -2.77 15.11
C ALA A 56 -0.36 -3.98 14.29
N GLU A 57 -0.13 -3.81 12.99
CA GLU A 57 0.33 -4.90 12.12
C GLU A 57 1.79 -5.28 12.37
N ASN A 58 2.67 -4.34 12.76
CA ASN A 58 4.02 -4.68 13.23
C ASN A 58 4.02 -5.49 14.52
N ALA A 59 3.13 -5.17 15.46
CA ALA A 59 2.99 -5.98 16.69
C ALA A 59 2.37 -7.35 16.41
N ARG A 60 1.45 -7.43 15.45
CA ARG A 60 0.78 -8.67 15.04
C ARG A 60 1.71 -9.63 14.30
N ASN A 61 2.65 -9.11 13.52
CA ASN A 61 3.53 -9.90 12.65
C ASN A 61 5.00 -9.56 12.96
N PRO A 62 5.63 -10.23 13.96
CA PRO A 62 7.03 -10.01 14.28
C PRO A 62 7.93 -10.20 13.05
N GLY A 63 8.83 -9.25 12.79
CA GLY A 63 9.69 -9.26 11.60
C GLY A 63 9.10 -8.55 10.37
N LEU A 64 7.82 -8.13 10.41
CA LEU A 64 7.25 -7.31 9.33
C LEU A 64 8.08 -6.03 9.11
N ASN A 65 8.50 -5.38 10.20
CA ASN A 65 9.36 -4.19 10.19
C ASN A 65 8.88 -3.11 9.22
N LEU A 66 7.56 -2.86 9.20
CA LEU A 66 6.93 -1.89 8.31
C LEU A 66 7.17 -0.47 8.81
N VAL A 67 7.70 0.39 7.94
CA VAL A 67 7.95 1.81 8.20
C VAL A 67 7.21 2.71 7.19
N PRO A 68 6.64 3.84 7.63
CA PRO A 68 6.16 4.86 6.70
C PRO A 68 7.33 5.72 6.23
N LEU A 69 7.49 5.85 4.91
CA LEU A 69 8.48 6.69 4.26
C LEU A 69 7.82 7.68 3.28
N HIS A 70 8.53 8.73 2.91
CA HIS A 70 8.11 9.65 1.86
C HIS A 70 9.29 10.19 1.05
N MET A 71 8.97 10.73 -0.13
CA MET A 71 9.87 11.34 -1.11
C MET A 71 9.86 12.87 -1.04
N ASP A 72 10.74 13.53 -1.76
CA ASP A 72 10.91 15.00 -1.74
C ASP A 72 9.58 15.74 -1.99
N MET A 73 8.80 15.30 -2.99
CA MET A 73 7.52 15.94 -3.36
C MET A 73 6.46 15.88 -2.25
N ALA A 74 6.57 14.98 -1.27
CA ALA A 74 5.66 14.96 -0.11
C ALA A 74 5.93 16.09 0.89
N GLU A 75 7.13 16.67 0.88
CA GLU A 75 7.49 17.80 1.73
C GLU A 75 7.07 19.14 1.10
N ASP A 76 6.87 19.18 -0.22
CA ASP A 76 6.42 20.36 -0.95
C ASP A 76 4.91 20.62 -0.77
N GLU A 77 4.58 21.70 -0.05
CA GLU A 77 3.21 22.07 0.29
C GLU A 77 2.40 22.57 -0.92
N GLU A 78 3.06 23.02 -1.99
CA GLU A 78 2.41 23.53 -3.21
C GLU A 78 1.99 22.39 -4.15
N VAL A 79 2.65 21.23 -4.06
CA VAL A 79 2.46 20.11 -5.00
C VAL A 79 1.75 18.92 -4.34
N ARG A 80 2.03 18.63 -3.08
CA ARG A 80 1.49 17.44 -2.40
C ARG A 80 -0.04 17.48 -2.32
N THR A 81 -0.66 16.31 -2.41
CA THR A 81 -2.12 16.18 -2.21
C THR A 81 -2.49 16.42 -0.74
N GLN A 82 -1.67 15.90 0.18
CA GLN A 82 -1.77 16.05 1.63
C GLN A 82 -0.35 15.89 2.21
N PRO A 83 -0.05 16.39 3.42
CA PRO A 83 1.23 16.11 4.07
C PRO A 83 1.42 14.59 4.27
N PRO A 84 2.67 14.11 4.42
CA PRO A 84 2.92 12.72 4.74
C PRO A 84 2.26 12.34 6.08
N MET A 85 1.99 11.05 6.27
CA MET A 85 1.36 10.56 7.50
C MET A 85 2.25 10.79 8.73
N ALA A 86 1.65 10.85 9.92
CA ALA A 86 2.39 11.09 11.16
C ALA A 86 3.49 10.01 11.38
N GLY A 87 4.69 10.47 11.69
CA GLY A 87 5.87 9.62 11.88
C GLY A 87 6.49 9.07 10.60
N SER A 88 6.05 9.52 9.42
CA SER A 88 6.77 9.29 8.16
C SER A 88 8.15 9.92 8.19
N ARG A 89 9.11 9.33 7.48
CA ARG A 89 10.50 9.78 7.41
C ARG A 89 10.92 9.89 5.95
N HIS A 90 11.79 10.85 5.64
CA HIS A 90 12.35 10.96 4.31
C HIS A 90 13.13 9.68 3.95
N ILE A 91 13.08 9.23 2.68
CA ILE A 91 13.81 8.02 2.24
C ILE A 91 15.31 8.17 2.52
N ALA A 92 15.92 9.29 2.12
CA ALA A 92 17.33 9.55 2.35
C ALA A 92 17.73 9.48 3.84
N GLU A 93 16.90 10.05 4.72
CA GLU A 93 17.12 10.00 6.18
C GLU A 93 17.07 8.55 6.70
N PHE A 94 16.11 7.76 6.22
CA PHE A 94 16.00 6.34 6.56
C PHE A 94 17.22 5.56 6.07
N VAL A 95 17.61 5.71 4.80
CA VAL A 95 18.75 5.02 4.22
C VAL A 95 20.04 5.39 4.94
N ALA A 96 20.22 6.64 5.38
CA ALA A 96 21.40 7.04 6.16
C ALA A 96 21.42 6.43 7.57
N SER A 97 20.30 6.48 8.31
CA SER A 97 20.31 6.28 9.77
C SER A 97 19.69 4.97 10.27
N ALA A 98 18.91 4.26 9.44
CA ALA A 98 18.29 3.00 9.86
C ALA A 98 19.34 1.94 10.21
N ARG A 99 19.03 1.08 11.17
CA ARG A 99 19.88 -0.08 11.47
C ARG A 99 19.91 -1.03 10.26
N PRO A 100 20.97 -1.82 10.07
CA PRO A 100 20.94 -2.96 9.15
C PRO A 100 19.77 -3.89 9.44
N GLY A 101 19.12 -4.39 8.39
CA GLY A 101 17.99 -5.30 8.52
C GLY A 101 17.11 -5.40 7.27
N ARG A 102 15.99 -6.12 7.43
CA ARG A 102 14.90 -6.21 6.46
C ARG A 102 13.73 -5.39 6.93
N TYR A 103 13.18 -4.59 6.02
CA TYR A 103 12.09 -3.68 6.28
C TYR A 103 11.04 -3.80 5.18
N ARG A 104 9.79 -3.57 5.56
CA ARG A 104 8.74 -3.21 4.60
C ARG A 104 8.53 -1.71 4.68
N ALA A 105 8.09 -1.09 3.60
CA ALA A 105 7.69 0.30 3.62
C ALA A 105 6.36 0.52 2.90
N VAL A 106 5.65 1.56 3.34
CA VAL A 106 4.72 2.30 2.50
C VAL A 106 5.38 3.64 2.18
N ILE A 107 5.52 3.95 0.90
CA ILE A 107 6.27 5.12 0.41
C ILE A 107 5.27 6.08 -0.22
N ASP A 108 5.12 7.26 0.38
CA ASP A 108 4.30 8.36 -0.14
C ASP A 108 5.15 9.26 -1.04
N ASP A 109 4.80 9.35 -2.34
CA ASP A 109 5.48 10.28 -3.25
C ASP A 109 4.96 11.71 -3.15
N GLY A 110 3.95 11.97 -2.31
CA GLY A 110 3.26 13.26 -2.19
C GLY A 110 1.89 13.26 -2.85
N SER A 111 1.63 12.34 -3.79
CA SER A 111 0.34 12.18 -4.47
C SER A 111 -0.19 10.74 -4.42
N HIS A 112 0.70 9.76 -4.25
CA HIS A 112 0.41 8.34 -4.34
C HIS A 112 1.30 7.53 -3.41
N THR A 113 0.78 6.41 -2.90
CA THR A 113 1.49 5.56 -1.95
C THR A 113 1.75 4.16 -2.51
N ARG A 114 3.02 3.73 -2.52
CA ARG A 114 3.50 2.43 -3.00
C ARG A 114 3.95 1.53 -1.85
N ALA A 115 4.10 0.23 -2.10
CA ALA A 115 4.71 -0.71 -1.15
C ALA A 115 6.17 -0.96 -1.53
N ALA A 116 7.02 -1.23 -0.54
CA ALA A 116 8.39 -1.66 -0.80
C ALA A 116 8.87 -2.73 0.18
N ASP A 117 9.75 -3.62 -0.30
CA ASP A 117 10.60 -4.47 0.54
C ASP A 117 12.04 -3.96 0.43
N ILE A 118 12.65 -3.62 1.57
CA ILE A 118 13.97 -3.00 1.65
C ILE A 118 14.91 -3.94 2.43
N ARG A 119 16.11 -4.13 1.90
CA ARG A 119 17.24 -4.78 2.57
C ARG A 119 18.36 -3.76 2.74
N LYS A 120 18.83 -3.59 3.98
CA LYS A 120 19.98 -2.74 4.30
C LYS A 120 21.00 -3.53 5.09
N ASP A 121 22.27 -3.44 4.70
CA ASP A 121 23.41 -4.02 5.41
C ASP A 121 24.65 -3.16 5.19
N ALA A 122 25.81 -3.65 5.64
CA ALA A 122 27.07 -2.90 5.53
C ALA A 122 27.54 -2.70 4.08
N SER A 123 27.07 -3.49 3.12
CA SER A 123 27.44 -3.33 1.70
C SER A 123 26.48 -2.42 0.93
N GLY A 124 25.36 -2.01 1.54
CA GLY A 124 24.46 -1.01 0.96
C GLY A 124 22.99 -1.35 1.13
N THR A 125 22.16 -0.65 0.35
CA THR A 125 20.70 -0.78 0.36
C THR A 125 20.22 -1.36 -0.97
N SER A 126 19.25 -2.28 -0.91
CA SER A 126 18.46 -2.69 -2.06
C SER A 126 16.97 -2.57 -1.74
N VAL A 127 16.17 -2.20 -2.74
CA VAL A 127 14.72 -1.97 -2.59
C VAL A 127 13.97 -2.54 -3.79
N ILE A 128 12.85 -3.21 -3.49
CA ILE A 128 11.90 -3.69 -4.49
C ILE A 128 10.57 -2.98 -4.22
N VAL A 129 10.20 -2.07 -5.10
CA VAL A 129 8.95 -1.30 -5.03
C VAL A 129 7.86 -1.98 -5.85
N VAL A 130 6.70 -2.19 -5.24
CA VAL A 130 5.49 -2.67 -5.92
C VAL A 130 4.44 -1.58 -5.84
N ASP A 131 4.14 -1.00 -7.00
CA ASP A 131 3.12 0.04 -7.14
C ASP A 131 1.76 -0.63 -7.41
N PRO A 132 0.73 -0.43 -6.56
CA PRO A 132 -0.61 -0.96 -6.82
C PRO A 132 -1.33 -0.26 -7.99
N LEU A 133 -0.79 0.81 -8.55
CA LEU A 133 -1.40 1.56 -9.65
C LEU A 133 -0.57 1.39 -10.93
N ARG A 134 -1.23 0.94 -12.00
CA ARG A 134 -0.68 0.94 -13.36
C ARG A 134 -1.59 1.75 -14.27
N LYS A 135 -1.33 3.07 -14.32
CA LYS A 135 -2.16 4.05 -15.04
C LYS A 135 -1.59 4.49 -16.38
N GLU A 136 -0.28 4.40 -16.56
CA GLU A 136 0.38 4.91 -17.77
C GLU A 136 -0.01 4.06 -18.98
N LYS A 137 -0.36 4.74 -20.08
CA LYS A 137 -0.67 4.09 -21.36
C LYS A 137 0.58 3.56 -22.03
N ASP A 138 1.63 4.37 -22.00
CA ASP A 138 2.95 4.02 -22.52
C ASP A 138 3.75 3.41 -21.37
N GLU A 139 4.12 2.14 -21.50
CA GLU A 139 4.91 1.44 -20.50
C GLU A 139 6.30 2.05 -20.32
N ASN A 140 6.81 2.78 -21.33
CA ASN A 140 8.09 3.47 -21.24
C ASN A 140 8.08 4.59 -20.18
N ALA A 141 6.90 5.15 -19.85
CA ALA A 141 6.81 6.14 -18.78
C ALA A 141 7.32 5.58 -17.45
N TYR A 142 7.21 4.26 -17.21
CA TYR A 142 7.70 3.65 -15.97
C TYR A 142 9.23 3.59 -15.84
N VAL A 143 9.98 3.90 -16.91
CA VAL A 143 11.43 4.12 -16.82
C VAL A 143 11.70 5.29 -15.87
N ASP A 144 11.04 6.43 -16.10
CA ASP A 144 11.17 7.62 -15.26
C ASP A 144 10.74 7.35 -13.82
N TYR A 145 9.65 6.59 -13.59
CA TYR A 145 9.23 6.22 -12.23
C TYR A 145 10.27 5.35 -11.51
N ALA A 146 10.91 4.42 -12.23
CA ALA A 146 11.96 3.58 -11.67
C ALA A 146 13.20 4.42 -11.31
N ASP A 147 13.60 5.33 -12.19
CA ASP A 147 14.75 6.21 -11.98
C ASP A 147 14.50 7.22 -10.85
N ASN A 148 13.33 7.87 -10.81
CA ASN A 148 12.94 8.80 -9.75
C ASN A 148 13.05 8.15 -8.36
N VAL A 149 12.51 6.93 -8.21
CA VAL A 149 12.62 6.21 -6.94
C VAL A 149 14.08 5.80 -6.66
N ASN A 150 14.84 5.35 -7.66
CA ASN A 150 16.24 4.98 -7.45
C ASN A 150 17.08 6.17 -6.97
N MET A 151 16.90 7.34 -7.56
CA MET A 151 17.61 8.56 -7.18
C MET A 151 17.34 8.95 -5.72
N GLU A 152 16.09 8.81 -5.28
CA GLU A 152 15.63 9.11 -3.91
C GLU A 152 16.20 8.14 -2.85
N PHE A 153 16.44 6.88 -3.23
CA PHE A 153 17.20 5.93 -2.40
C PHE A 153 18.73 6.12 -2.49
N GLY A 154 19.19 6.95 -3.44
CA GLY A 154 20.58 7.21 -3.78
C GLY A 154 21.10 6.30 -4.89
N GLU A 155 21.95 6.84 -5.78
CA GLU A 155 22.49 6.17 -6.98
C GLU A 155 23.12 4.80 -6.73
N HIS A 156 23.67 4.57 -5.54
CA HIS A 156 24.33 3.32 -5.18
C HIS A 156 23.36 2.24 -4.67
N ALA A 157 22.11 2.60 -4.38
CA ALA A 157 21.08 1.65 -3.98
C ALA A 157 20.61 0.84 -5.19
N LYS A 158 20.39 -0.46 -4.98
CA LYS A 158 19.85 -1.34 -6.03
C LYS A 158 18.33 -1.32 -5.99
N CYS A 159 17.70 -0.85 -7.05
CA CYS A 159 16.26 -0.63 -7.07
C CYS A 159 15.57 -1.48 -8.14
N ALA A 160 14.42 -2.04 -7.80
CA ALA A 160 13.47 -2.58 -8.76
C ALA A 160 12.11 -1.89 -8.60
N PHE A 161 11.46 -1.57 -9.72
CA PHE A 161 10.15 -0.93 -9.74
C PHE A 161 9.14 -1.80 -10.50
N ILE A 162 8.04 -2.17 -9.83
CA ILE A 162 7.05 -3.13 -10.34
C ILE A 162 5.64 -2.49 -10.34
N PRO A 163 5.15 -1.93 -11.46
CA PRO A 163 3.78 -1.43 -11.56
C PRO A 163 2.77 -2.55 -11.81
N VAL A 164 1.78 -2.66 -10.93
CA VAL A 164 0.76 -3.73 -10.95
C VAL A 164 -0.63 -3.13 -11.06
N ASP A 165 -1.46 -3.71 -11.93
CA ASP A 165 -2.80 -3.19 -12.22
C ASP A 165 -3.87 -3.60 -11.17
N ILE A 166 -3.74 -3.08 -9.94
CA ILE A 166 -4.63 -3.41 -8.81
C ILE A 166 -5.66 -2.29 -8.58
N GLN A 167 -5.17 -1.05 -8.46
CA GLN A 167 -5.92 0.13 -8.10
C GLN A 167 -6.63 0.76 -9.31
N LYS A 168 -7.88 1.16 -9.09
CA LYS A 168 -8.74 1.92 -10.02
C LYS A 168 -9.36 3.15 -9.38
N SER A 169 -9.47 3.20 -8.04
CA SER A 169 -9.90 4.40 -7.32
C SER A 169 -8.75 5.40 -7.14
N PHE A 170 -9.07 6.64 -6.78
CA PHE A 170 -8.07 7.68 -6.52
C PHE A 170 -7.56 7.71 -5.07
N PHE A 171 -8.05 6.84 -4.18
CA PHE A 171 -7.77 6.91 -2.73
C PHE A 171 -7.32 5.60 -2.09
N ASP A 172 -7.41 4.44 -2.77
CA ASP A 172 -7.12 3.15 -2.13
C ASP A 172 -5.63 2.80 -2.03
N CYS A 173 -4.73 3.63 -2.58
CA CYS A 173 -3.28 3.38 -2.65
C CYS A 173 -2.67 2.95 -1.31
N ARG A 174 -2.99 3.67 -0.21
CA ARG A 174 -2.40 3.40 1.09
C ARG A 174 -2.78 2.02 1.66
N ILE A 175 -4.05 1.62 1.55
CA ILE A 175 -4.51 0.31 2.05
C ILE A 175 -4.04 -0.84 1.16
N LEU A 176 -4.00 -0.62 -0.16
CA LEU A 176 -3.44 -1.58 -1.10
C LEU A 176 -1.95 -1.81 -0.81
N SER A 177 -1.17 -0.74 -0.64
CA SER A 177 0.25 -0.79 -0.32
C SER A 177 0.53 -1.43 1.04
N LEU A 178 -0.27 -1.15 2.07
CA LEU A 178 -0.20 -1.88 3.34
C LEU A 178 -0.47 -3.39 3.14
N SER A 179 -1.44 -3.76 2.31
CA SER A 179 -1.69 -5.17 2.02
C SER A 179 -0.57 -5.84 1.23
N LEU A 180 0.07 -5.12 0.29
CA LEU A 180 1.21 -5.60 -0.47
C LEU A 180 2.44 -5.79 0.44
N ALA A 181 2.71 -4.85 1.34
CA ALA A 181 3.77 -4.98 2.35
C ALA A 181 3.58 -6.22 3.24
N LEU A 182 2.35 -6.49 3.68
CA LEU A 182 2.04 -7.71 4.42
C LEU A 182 2.29 -8.99 3.59
N LYS A 183 2.15 -8.91 2.26
CA LYS A 183 2.42 -10.03 1.35
C LYS A 183 3.90 -10.20 1.02
N MET A 184 4.65 -9.11 0.93
CA MET A 184 6.11 -9.15 0.83
C MET A 184 6.71 -9.87 2.04
N HIS A 185 6.22 -9.58 3.25
CA HIS A 185 6.65 -10.30 4.46
C HIS A 185 6.22 -11.78 4.47
N ASP A 186 5.01 -12.10 4.02
CA ASP A 186 4.51 -13.49 3.86
C ASP A 186 5.30 -14.28 2.79
N LYS A 187 6.10 -13.59 1.97
CA LYS A 187 6.98 -14.15 0.92
C LYS A 187 8.43 -13.70 1.11
N ASP A 188 8.88 -13.56 2.36
CA ASP A 188 10.16 -12.95 2.69
C ASP A 188 11.32 -13.53 1.88
N ASP A 189 11.38 -14.87 1.73
CA ASP A 189 12.41 -15.61 1.00
C ASP A 189 12.44 -15.27 -0.50
N ALA A 190 11.27 -15.14 -1.14
CA ALA A 190 11.19 -14.84 -2.58
C ALA A 190 11.70 -13.43 -2.89
N PHE A 191 11.34 -12.46 -2.03
CA PHE A 191 11.87 -11.09 -2.13
C PHE A 191 13.35 -11.03 -1.73
N ALA A 192 13.80 -11.83 -0.75
CA ALA A 192 15.20 -11.91 -0.37
C ALA A 192 16.07 -12.43 -1.53
N ALA A 193 15.60 -13.47 -2.23
CA ALA A 193 16.28 -14.00 -3.41
C ALA A 193 16.37 -12.95 -4.52
N PHE A 194 15.31 -12.18 -4.75
CA PHE A 194 15.36 -11.11 -5.76
C PHE A 194 16.30 -9.96 -5.34
N HIS A 195 16.35 -9.58 -4.05
CA HIS A 195 17.36 -8.63 -3.54
C HIS A 195 18.79 -9.09 -3.79
N GLU A 196 19.07 -10.39 -3.62
CA GLU A 196 20.39 -10.95 -3.88
C GLU A 196 20.76 -10.86 -5.37
N THR A 197 19.82 -11.18 -6.26
CA THR A 197 19.99 -11.04 -7.71
C THR A 197 20.24 -9.58 -8.11
N LEU A 198 19.49 -8.62 -7.55
CA LEU A 198 19.70 -7.19 -7.79
C LEU A 198 21.08 -6.71 -7.31
N ARG A 199 21.54 -7.18 -6.14
CA ARG A 199 22.85 -6.82 -5.58
C ARG A 199 24.01 -7.38 -6.39
N ASN A 200 23.86 -8.59 -6.92
CA ASN A 200 24.90 -9.26 -7.70
C ASN A 200 24.87 -8.90 -9.20
N GLY A 201 23.87 -8.13 -9.65
CA GLY A 201 23.66 -7.86 -11.08
C GLY A 201 23.34 -9.11 -11.88
N GLY A 202 22.66 -10.08 -11.27
CA GLY A 202 22.28 -11.35 -11.90
C GLY A 202 21.07 -11.20 -12.84
N ASP A 203 20.75 -12.28 -13.56
CA ASP A 203 19.59 -12.32 -14.45
C ASP A 203 18.26 -12.31 -13.66
N PRO A 204 17.43 -11.26 -13.81
CA PRO A 204 16.15 -11.17 -13.10
C PRO A 204 15.08 -12.13 -13.63
N SER A 205 15.26 -12.74 -14.81
CA SER A 205 14.24 -13.57 -15.50
C SER A 205 13.81 -14.81 -14.71
N HIS A 206 14.63 -15.28 -13.76
CA HIS A 206 14.29 -16.37 -12.86
C HIS A 206 13.29 -15.97 -11.75
N HIS A 207 13.09 -14.67 -11.53
CA HIS A 207 12.23 -14.14 -10.46
C HIS A 207 10.96 -13.49 -10.98
N VAL A 208 11.03 -12.89 -12.17
CA VAL A 208 9.98 -12.07 -12.78
C VAL A 208 9.91 -12.31 -14.29
N SER A 209 8.73 -12.13 -14.88
CA SER A 209 8.46 -12.51 -16.27
C SER A 209 8.98 -11.49 -17.30
N ARG A 210 8.91 -10.18 -16.99
CA ARG A 210 9.43 -9.11 -17.86
C ARG A 210 10.16 -8.06 -17.05
N ALA A 211 11.46 -7.95 -17.24
CA ALA A 211 12.30 -6.94 -16.62
C ALA A 211 13.36 -6.40 -17.59
N GLN A 212 13.75 -5.14 -17.39
CA GLN A 212 14.85 -4.48 -18.07
C GLN A 212 15.53 -3.49 -17.11
N GLN A 213 16.79 -3.13 -17.38
CA GLN A 213 17.44 -2.04 -16.66
C GLN A 213 17.13 -0.72 -17.36
N THR A 214 16.97 0.36 -16.59
CA THR A 214 16.92 1.72 -17.12
C THR A 214 18.31 2.14 -17.61
N GLU A 215 18.36 3.05 -18.59
CA GLU A 215 19.62 3.50 -19.19
C GLU A 215 20.38 4.46 -18.26
N GLU A 216 19.68 5.31 -17.51
CA GLU A 216 20.28 6.39 -16.72
C GLU A 216 20.84 5.89 -15.37
N LEU A 217 20.00 5.26 -14.54
CA LEU A 217 20.40 4.83 -13.20
C LEU A 217 20.62 3.32 -13.06
N GLY A 218 20.32 2.54 -14.11
CA GLY A 218 20.41 1.08 -14.05
C GLY A 218 19.45 0.47 -13.04
N ALA A 219 18.28 1.10 -12.85
CA ALA A 219 17.20 0.57 -12.03
C ALA A 219 16.49 -0.57 -12.79
N THR A 220 16.07 -1.62 -12.09
CA THR A 220 15.36 -2.74 -12.73
C THR A 220 13.87 -2.44 -12.83
N LEU A 221 13.42 -2.01 -14.01
CA LEU A 221 12.00 -1.87 -14.32
C LEU A 221 11.40 -3.24 -14.62
N VAL A 222 10.36 -3.63 -13.88
CA VAL A 222 9.67 -4.92 -14.03
C VAL A 222 8.23 -4.70 -14.50
N LEU A 223 8.02 -4.79 -15.82
CA LEU A 223 6.69 -4.62 -16.43
C LEU A 223 5.76 -5.82 -16.24
N ASP A 224 6.29 -6.97 -15.85
CA ASP A 224 5.51 -8.14 -15.42
C ASP A 224 6.23 -8.88 -14.28
N GLY A 225 5.67 -8.76 -13.08
CA GLY A 225 6.27 -9.24 -11.84
C GLY A 225 5.93 -10.68 -11.46
N ALA A 226 5.13 -11.42 -12.22
CA ALA A 226 4.88 -12.82 -11.90
C ALA A 226 6.16 -13.67 -12.12
N PRO A 227 6.45 -14.70 -11.29
CA PRO A 227 5.65 -15.22 -10.17
C PRO A 227 5.91 -14.55 -8.81
N LEU A 228 6.84 -13.58 -8.73
CA LEU A 228 7.10 -12.83 -7.48
C LEU A 228 5.82 -12.13 -7.00
N VAL A 229 5.17 -11.37 -7.87
CA VAL A 229 3.81 -10.85 -7.72
C VAL A 229 2.82 -11.99 -8.02
N ASP A 230 2.32 -12.62 -6.97
CA ASP A 230 1.45 -13.81 -7.10
C ASP A 230 -0.04 -13.50 -7.00
N ALA A 231 -0.85 -14.56 -7.18
CA ALA A 231 -2.29 -14.51 -7.00
C ALA A 231 -2.72 -13.93 -5.63
N ARG A 232 -1.92 -14.10 -4.57
CA ARG A 232 -2.23 -13.60 -3.22
C ARG A 232 -2.00 -12.09 -3.11
N MET A 233 -1.07 -11.53 -3.89
CA MET A 233 -0.86 -10.07 -4.03
C MET A 233 -1.96 -9.41 -4.86
N MET A 234 -2.53 -10.12 -5.84
CA MET A 234 -3.61 -9.63 -6.72
C MET A 234 -5.01 -9.66 -6.11
N LYS A 235 -5.19 -10.20 -4.88
CA LYS A 235 -6.50 -10.39 -4.22
C LYS A 235 -7.36 -9.13 -4.11
N HIS A 236 -6.75 -7.96 -4.12
CA HIS A 236 -7.44 -6.69 -3.95
C HIS A 236 -7.58 -5.90 -5.27
N GLY A 237 -7.32 -6.55 -6.42
CA GLY A 237 -7.56 -5.97 -7.74
C GLY A 237 -9.01 -5.53 -7.88
N GLN A 238 -9.21 -4.24 -8.19
CA GLN A 238 -10.53 -3.62 -8.19
C GLN A 238 -11.31 -3.96 -9.47
N ALA A 239 -10.65 -4.01 -10.63
CA ALA A 239 -11.30 -4.42 -11.88
C ALA A 239 -11.19 -5.93 -12.10
N ALA A 240 -12.34 -6.59 -12.33
CA ALA A 240 -12.37 -8.01 -12.68
C ALA A 240 -11.55 -8.30 -13.94
N SER A 241 -11.58 -7.41 -14.93
CA SER A 241 -10.79 -7.52 -16.17
C SER A 241 -9.28 -7.51 -15.91
N SER A 242 -8.79 -6.74 -14.94
CA SER A 242 -7.37 -6.76 -14.55
C SER A 242 -6.97 -8.09 -13.95
N VAL A 243 -7.83 -8.67 -13.10
CA VAL A 243 -7.60 -10.00 -12.50
C VAL A 243 -7.64 -11.11 -13.56
N SER A 244 -8.65 -11.11 -14.44
CA SER A 244 -8.74 -12.09 -15.52
C SER A 244 -7.53 -12.01 -16.44
N ARG A 245 -7.10 -10.81 -16.84
CA ARG A 245 -5.90 -10.62 -17.66
C ARG A 245 -4.64 -11.17 -17.00
N TYR A 246 -4.48 -10.96 -15.70
CA TYR A 246 -3.36 -11.54 -14.94
C TYR A 246 -3.41 -13.08 -14.96
N LEU A 247 -4.58 -13.68 -14.78
CA LEU A 247 -4.75 -15.14 -14.79
C LEU A 247 -4.60 -15.76 -16.19
N GLU A 248 -4.98 -15.02 -17.25
CA GLU A 248 -4.78 -15.42 -18.64
C GLU A 248 -3.29 -15.42 -19.01
N ASN A 249 -2.54 -14.42 -18.55
CA ASN A 249 -1.10 -14.32 -18.75
C ASN A 249 -0.31 -15.34 -17.90
N HIS A 250 -0.84 -15.74 -16.75
CA HIS A 250 -0.20 -16.67 -15.81
C HIS A 250 -1.17 -17.78 -15.36
N PRO A 251 -1.49 -18.76 -16.22
CA PRO A 251 -2.49 -19.79 -15.95
C PRO A 251 -2.21 -20.61 -14.69
N GLU A 252 -0.95 -20.79 -14.30
CA GLU A 252 -0.55 -21.46 -13.07
C GLU A 252 -1.07 -20.75 -11.80
N GLN A 253 -1.32 -19.44 -11.87
CA GLN A 253 -1.88 -18.64 -10.78
C GLN A 253 -3.41 -18.80 -10.65
N SER A 254 -4.09 -19.41 -11.62
CA SER A 254 -5.55 -19.55 -11.63
C SER A 254 -6.08 -20.60 -10.65
N THR A 255 -5.26 -21.59 -10.31
CA THR A 255 -5.66 -22.75 -9.50
C THR A 255 -5.19 -22.68 -8.06
N VAL A 256 -4.28 -21.75 -7.72
CA VAL A 256 -3.73 -21.65 -6.37
C VAL A 256 -4.76 -21.08 -5.38
N PRO A 257 -4.96 -21.71 -4.20
CA PRO A 257 -5.83 -21.17 -3.17
C PRO A 257 -5.28 -19.84 -2.61
N VAL A 258 -6.08 -18.77 -2.69
CA VAL A 258 -5.65 -17.44 -2.21
C VAL A 258 -6.05 -17.16 -0.76
N ASN A 259 -6.82 -18.06 -0.12
CA ASN A 259 -7.22 -17.95 1.28
C ASN A 259 -7.66 -19.30 1.90
N LYS A 260 -7.94 -19.30 3.21
CA LYS A 260 -8.32 -20.50 3.99
C LYS A 260 -9.69 -21.11 3.62
N ARG A 261 -10.51 -20.43 2.81
CA ARG A 261 -11.78 -20.95 2.26
C ARG A 261 -11.57 -21.74 0.96
N ASN A 262 -10.31 -22.00 0.60
CA ASN A 262 -9.91 -22.72 -0.61
C ASN A 262 -10.39 -22.09 -1.92
N GLU A 263 -10.66 -20.78 -1.92
CA GLU A 263 -11.03 -20.03 -3.13
C GLU A 263 -9.78 -19.72 -3.95
N THR A 264 -9.89 -19.84 -5.28
CA THR A 264 -8.98 -19.27 -6.27
C THR A 264 -9.09 -17.74 -6.33
N LEU A 265 -8.17 -17.09 -7.04
CA LEU A 265 -8.21 -15.63 -7.23
C LEU A 265 -9.48 -15.18 -7.98
N GLY A 266 -9.87 -15.90 -9.03
CA GLY A 266 -11.06 -15.60 -9.82
C GLY A 266 -12.34 -15.70 -8.99
N GLU A 267 -12.56 -16.82 -8.30
CA GLU A 267 -13.73 -17.04 -7.44
C GLU A 267 -13.84 -15.97 -6.36
N ARG A 268 -12.73 -15.67 -5.68
CA ARG A 268 -12.69 -14.65 -4.64
C ARG A 268 -13.04 -13.28 -5.22
N THR A 269 -12.50 -12.92 -6.38
CA THR A 269 -12.79 -11.63 -7.03
C THR A 269 -14.27 -11.51 -7.37
N THR A 270 -14.84 -12.54 -8.00
CA THR A 270 -16.28 -12.61 -8.33
C THR A 270 -17.17 -12.41 -7.12
N ARG A 271 -16.85 -13.06 -5.99
CA ARG A 271 -17.63 -12.91 -4.75
C ARG A 271 -17.65 -11.47 -4.19
N HIS A 272 -16.67 -10.65 -4.51
CA HIS A 272 -16.60 -9.25 -4.05
C HIS A 272 -17.11 -8.25 -5.10
N LEU A 273 -17.65 -8.71 -6.23
CA LEU A 273 -18.21 -7.80 -7.22
C LEU A 273 -19.45 -7.10 -6.67
N VAL A 274 -19.40 -5.77 -6.72
CA VAL A 274 -20.52 -4.89 -6.45
C VAL A 274 -20.74 -4.00 -7.66
N LYS A 275 -21.97 -3.54 -7.83
CA LYS A 275 -22.34 -2.56 -8.84
C LYS A 275 -22.82 -1.30 -8.13
N ARG A 276 -22.19 -0.15 -8.36
CA ARG A 276 -22.63 1.13 -7.77
C ARG A 276 -22.24 2.34 -8.61
N LYS A 277 -22.89 3.47 -8.29
CA LYS A 277 -22.53 4.78 -8.83
C LYS A 277 -21.24 5.29 -8.19
N VAL A 278 -20.38 5.86 -9.02
CA VAL A 278 -19.15 6.58 -8.63
C VAL A 278 -19.05 7.88 -9.43
N ARG A 279 -18.17 8.80 -9.02
CA ARG A 279 -17.92 10.01 -9.82
C ARG A 279 -17.44 9.62 -11.22
N ASN A 280 -18.01 10.30 -12.21
CA ASN A 280 -17.62 10.12 -13.60
C ASN A 280 -16.20 10.67 -13.80
N ARG A 281 -15.32 9.82 -14.33
CA ARG A 281 -13.91 10.11 -14.59
C ARG A 281 -13.56 9.56 -15.96
N ALA A 282 -12.52 10.17 -16.54
CA ALA A 282 -11.96 9.73 -17.81
C ALA A 282 -11.61 8.25 -17.76
N ASP A 283 -11.87 7.55 -18.87
CA ASP A 283 -11.34 6.21 -19.08
C ASP A 283 -9.84 6.25 -19.39
N SER A 284 -9.27 5.08 -19.68
CA SER A 284 -7.86 4.99 -20.06
C SER A 284 -7.56 5.89 -21.24
N GLU A 285 -8.48 6.10 -22.18
CA GLU A 285 -8.27 6.93 -23.37
C GLU A 285 -8.48 8.44 -23.17
N GLY A 286 -8.74 8.89 -21.94
CA GLY A 286 -9.02 10.29 -21.65
C GLY A 286 -10.46 10.71 -21.99
N ARG A 287 -11.37 9.75 -22.28
CA ARG A 287 -12.75 10.04 -22.67
C ARG A 287 -13.67 10.03 -21.45
N VAL A 288 -14.55 11.03 -21.35
CA VAL A 288 -15.55 11.15 -20.28
C VAL A 288 -16.94 11.30 -20.93
N THR A 289 -17.92 10.51 -20.48
CA THR A 289 -19.32 10.69 -20.91
C THR A 289 -19.97 11.89 -20.21
N SER A 290 -21.12 12.36 -20.68
CA SER A 290 -21.88 13.40 -19.96
C SER A 290 -22.38 12.91 -18.59
N GLY A 291 -22.53 13.84 -17.64
CA GLY A 291 -23.08 13.59 -16.31
C GLY A 291 -22.03 13.42 -15.20
N GLU A 292 -22.39 13.77 -13.97
CA GLU A 292 -21.47 13.79 -12.81
C GLU A 292 -21.06 12.40 -12.32
N THR A 293 -21.85 11.37 -12.64
CA THR A 293 -21.67 9.99 -12.13
C THR A 293 -21.75 8.96 -13.24
N LYS A 294 -21.10 7.81 -13.02
CA LYS A 294 -21.25 6.59 -13.83
C LYS A 294 -21.47 5.38 -12.93
N GLU A 295 -22.14 4.36 -13.42
CA GLU A 295 -22.29 3.08 -12.71
C GLU A 295 -21.25 2.09 -13.20
N ILE A 296 -20.54 1.45 -12.28
CA ILE A 296 -19.50 0.47 -12.60
C ILE A 296 -19.68 -0.80 -11.75
N THR A 297 -19.20 -1.92 -12.29
CA THR A 297 -19.06 -3.18 -11.55
C THR A 297 -17.59 -3.41 -11.23
N PHE A 298 -17.26 -3.59 -9.96
CA PHE A 298 -15.88 -3.75 -9.51
C PHE A 298 -15.83 -4.53 -8.17
N SER A 299 -14.64 -5.00 -7.80
CA SER A 299 -14.40 -5.71 -6.54
C SER A 299 -14.26 -4.73 -5.38
N ASN A 300 -15.12 -4.83 -4.37
CA ASN A 300 -15.00 -4.04 -3.14
C ASN A 300 -14.02 -4.64 -2.12
N SER A 301 -13.14 -5.57 -2.54
CA SER A 301 -12.30 -6.31 -1.60
C SER A 301 -11.37 -5.43 -0.76
N VAL A 302 -10.94 -4.27 -1.25
CA VAL A 302 -10.10 -3.33 -0.50
C VAL A 302 -10.87 -2.60 0.60
N GLU A 303 -12.17 -2.35 0.40
CA GLU A 303 -13.04 -1.77 1.44
C GLU A 303 -13.15 -2.74 2.63
N GLN A 304 -13.38 -4.02 2.33
CA GLN A 304 -13.41 -5.07 3.36
C GLN A 304 -12.06 -5.23 4.05
N LYS A 305 -10.96 -5.00 3.32
CA LYS A 305 -9.60 -5.02 3.89
C LYS A 305 -9.38 -3.86 4.86
N ARG A 306 -9.79 -2.64 4.52
CA ARG A 306 -9.73 -1.46 5.40
C ARG A 306 -10.52 -1.69 6.69
N ILE A 307 -11.76 -2.17 6.58
CA ILE A 307 -12.62 -2.54 7.73
C ILE A 307 -11.95 -3.60 8.61
N ALA A 308 -11.36 -4.65 8.02
CA ALA A 308 -10.69 -5.69 8.78
C ALA A 308 -9.43 -5.19 9.50
N LEU A 309 -8.65 -4.29 8.88
CA LEU A 309 -7.47 -3.67 9.50
C LEU A 309 -7.84 -2.75 10.66
N LEU A 310 -8.90 -1.94 10.52
CA LEU A 310 -9.42 -1.11 11.60
C LEU A 310 -9.86 -1.94 12.82
N ASN A 311 -10.58 -3.04 12.59
CA ASN A 311 -10.97 -3.97 13.66
C ASN A 311 -9.75 -4.54 14.41
N ARG A 312 -8.69 -4.93 13.68
CA ARG A 312 -7.45 -5.44 14.28
C ARG A 312 -6.74 -4.38 15.09
N ALA A 313 -6.63 -3.16 14.56
CA ALA A 313 -5.98 -2.05 15.24
C ALA A 313 -6.73 -1.66 16.52
N ALA A 314 -8.07 -1.59 16.47
CA ALA A 314 -8.89 -1.33 17.65
C ALA A 314 -8.72 -2.44 18.71
N SER A 315 -8.74 -3.71 18.28
CA SER A 315 -8.50 -4.84 19.18
C SER A 315 -7.11 -4.81 19.82
N TYR A 316 -6.08 -4.46 19.06
CA TYR A 316 -4.72 -4.30 19.58
C TYR A 316 -4.65 -3.15 20.58
N MET A 317 -5.27 -2.00 20.25
CA MET A 317 -5.28 -0.84 21.13
C MET A 317 -5.96 -1.12 22.47
N ASN A 318 -6.92 -2.05 22.53
CA ASN A 318 -7.57 -2.40 23.79
C ASN A 318 -6.67 -3.18 24.76
N SER A 319 -5.67 -3.92 24.26
CA SER A 319 -4.75 -4.72 25.09
C SER A 319 -3.29 -4.23 25.08
N ALA A 320 -2.96 -3.21 24.29
CA ALA A 320 -1.58 -2.72 24.16
C ALA A 320 -1.02 -2.15 25.48
N PRO A 321 0.29 -2.30 25.74
CA PRO A 321 0.92 -1.78 26.95
C PRO A 321 0.99 -0.23 26.94
N PRO A 322 1.12 0.43 28.11
CA PRO A 322 1.09 1.90 28.21
C PRO A 322 2.02 2.66 27.26
N PRO A 323 3.29 2.27 27.03
CA PRO A 323 4.15 2.99 26.09
C PRO A 323 3.62 3.01 24.66
N VAL A 324 2.96 1.93 24.23
CA VAL A 324 2.33 1.86 22.90
C VAL A 324 1.11 2.77 22.83
N VAL A 325 0.31 2.83 23.91
CA VAL A 325 -0.82 3.76 24.01
C VAL A 325 -0.36 5.20 23.84
N MET A 326 0.67 5.60 24.57
CA MET A 326 1.24 6.95 24.47
C MET A 326 1.73 7.26 23.06
N ARG A 327 2.43 6.31 22.42
CA ARG A 327 2.92 6.45 21.04
C ARG A 327 1.77 6.59 20.03
N MET A 328 0.78 5.70 20.08
CA MET A 328 -0.36 5.74 19.15
C MET A 328 -1.23 6.99 19.35
N ALA A 329 -1.39 7.45 20.59
CA ALA A 329 -2.09 8.70 20.88
C ALA A 329 -1.34 9.92 20.32
N LYS A 330 -0.01 9.97 20.45
CA LYS A 330 0.79 11.02 19.82
C LYS A 330 0.67 11.00 18.29
N LEU A 331 0.79 9.82 17.67
CA LEU A 331 0.63 9.69 16.20
C LEU A 331 -0.73 10.21 15.75
N LEU A 332 -1.81 9.85 16.46
CA LEU A 332 -3.14 10.35 16.15
C LEU A 332 -3.27 11.86 16.34
N GLN A 333 -2.73 12.40 17.44
CA GLN A 333 -2.72 13.84 17.69
C GLN A 333 -2.01 14.58 16.55
N ASP A 334 -0.82 14.12 16.16
CA ASP A 334 -0.02 14.71 15.08
C ASP A 334 -0.75 14.58 13.72
N SER A 335 -1.47 13.49 13.47
CA SER A 335 -2.29 13.32 12.26
C SER A 335 -3.46 14.31 12.16
N LEU A 336 -4.09 14.67 13.28
CA LEU A 336 -5.26 15.54 13.32
C LEU A 336 -4.92 17.04 13.25
N LEU A 337 -3.65 17.43 13.40
CA LEU A 337 -3.20 18.83 13.30
C LEU A 337 -3.44 19.44 11.91
N ASP A 338 -3.53 18.61 10.88
CA ASP A 338 -3.61 19.03 9.48
C ASP A 338 -5.07 19.12 8.96
N THR A 339 -6.02 18.56 9.69
CA THR A 339 -7.43 18.50 9.27
C THR A 339 -8.34 19.55 9.91
N ASN A 340 -7.81 20.32 10.86
CA ASN A 340 -8.50 21.40 11.59
C ASN A 340 -8.14 22.75 10.98
#